data_AF-K7GBF6-F1
#
_entry.id   AF-K7GBF6-F1
#
_cell.length_a   1.000
_cell.length_b   1.000
_cell.length_c   1.000
_cell.angle_alpha   90.00
_cell.angle_beta   90.00
_cell.angle_gamma   90.00
#
_symmetry.space_group_name_H-M   'P 1'
#
loop_
_entity.id
_entity.type
_entity.pdbx_description
1 polymer ?
#
loop_
_entity_poly.entity_id
_entity_poly.type
_entity_poly.pdbx_seq_one_letter_code
_entity_poly.pdbx_strand_id
1 'polypeptide(L)'
;YGVKEVGGVRRFAGPGLKSEETVSVMMTGGPWPTRLYKLCQSYLGDFGEEQIYEEYRRRPDALAEFLCSREQRACARLSDAQGGSL
;
A
#
# COMPACT_ATOMS: atom_id res chain seq x y z
N TYR A 1 -11.82 -2.09 -4.59
CA TYR A 1 -10.44 -2.00 -5.10
C TYR A 1 -10.29 -2.78 -6.40
N GLY A 2 -9.39 -2.35 -7.26
CA GLY A 2 -9.14 -2.98 -8.56
C GLY A 2 -7.91 -2.38 -9.24
N VAL A 3 -7.74 -2.72 -10.51
CA VAL A 3 -6.66 -2.17 -11.35
C VAL A 3 -7.24 -1.39 -12.50
N LYS A 4 -6.62 -0.27 -12.81
CA LYS A 4 -6.96 0.57 -13.96
C LYS A 4 -5.71 1.06 -14.65
N GLU A 5 -5.86 1.50 -15.89
CA GLU A 5 -4.75 2.06 -16.66
C GLU A 5 -4.70 3.58 -16.47
N VAL A 6 -3.54 4.10 -16.08
CA VAL A 6 -3.26 5.53 -15.97
C VAL A 6 -1.95 5.81 -16.71
N GLY A 7 -2.05 6.49 -17.86
CA GLY A 7 -0.90 6.82 -18.70
C GLY A 7 -0.14 5.59 -19.21
N GLY A 8 -0.87 4.55 -19.68
CA GLY A 8 -0.28 3.30 -20.17
C GLY A 8 0.27 2.36 -19.09
N VAL A 9 0.15 2.73 -17.81
CA VAL A 9 0.62 1.92 -16.69
C VAL A 9 -0.56 1.42 -15.87
N ARG A 10 -0.55 0.13 -15.53
CA ARG A 10 -1.52 -0.47 -14.62
C ARG A 10 -1.28 0.02 -13.20
N ARG A 11 -2.25 0.74 -12.64
CA ARG A 11 -2.26 1.26 -11.27
C ARG A 11 -3.37 0.60 -10.48
N PHE A 12 -3.07 0.30 -9.22
CA PHE A 12 -4.08 -0.15 -8.27
C PHE A 12 -4.93 1.06 -7.83
N ALA A 13 -6.25 0.88 -7.66
CA ALA A 13 -7.17 1.94 -7.29
C ALA A 13 -8.31 1.47 -6.40
N GLY A 14 -8.90 2.42 -5.65
CA GLY A 14 -10.00 2.21 -4.72
C GLY A 14 -10.01 3.28 -3.63
N PRO A 15 -10.98 3.21 -2.70
CA PRO A 15 -11.19 4.21 -1.66
C PRO A 15 -9.91 4.59 -0.92
N GLY A 16 -9.61 5.89 -0.85
CA GLY A 16 -8.47 6.44 -0.11
C GLY A 16 -7.13 6.37 -0.84
N LEU A 17 -7.09 5.91 -2.09
CA LEU A 17 -5.89 5.96 -2.94
C LEU A 17 -5.98 7.12 -3.92
N LYS A 18 -4.89 7.86 -4.14
CA LYS A 18 -4.83 8.99 -5.11
C LYS A 18 -5.32 8.61 -6.51
N SER A 19 -5.06 7.38 -6.92
CA SER A 19 -5.53 6.85 -8.19
C SER A 19 -7.05 6.85 -8.31
N GLU A 20 -7.82 6.82 -7.23
CA GLU A 20 -9.29 6.89 -7.25
C GLU A 20 -9.80 8.10 -8.05
N GLU A 21 -9.15 9.25 -7.93
CA GLU A 21 -9.55 10.54 -8.50
C GLU A 21 -9.43 10.62 -10.03
N THR A 22 -8.68 9.72 -10.66
CA THR A 22 -8.49 9.74 -12.12
C THR A 22 -9.67 9.07 -12.85
N VAL A 23 -10.27 9.72 -13.85
CA VAL A 23 -11.34 9.10 -14.65
C VAL A 23 -10.75 8.01 -15.56
N SER A 24 -11.06 6.75 -15.28
CA SER A 24 -10.69 5.60 -16.12
C SER A 24 -11.51 4.36 -15.73
N VAL A 25 -11.71 3.42 -16.65
CA VAL A 25 -12.37 2.14 -16.36
C VAL A 25 -11.49 1.32 -15.41
N MET A 26 -12.08 0.85 -14.31
CA MET A 26 -11.41 0.00 -13.33
C MET A 26 -11.90 -1.44 -13.44
N MET A 27 -10.96 -2.37 -13.54
CA MET A 27 -11.21 -3.80 -13.46
C MET A 27 -11.27 -4.21 -11.99
N THR A 28 -12.45 -4.59 -11.52
CA THR A 28 -12.70 -5.09 -10.16
C THR A 28 -12.96 -6.60 -10.18
N GLY A 29 -13.02 -7.23 -9.00
CA GLY A 29 -13.26 -8.67 -8.88
C GLY A 29 -12.06 -9.53 -9.29
N GLY A 30 -12.34 -10.76 -9.74
CA GLY A 30 -11.30 -11.73 -10.12
C GLY A 30 -10.34 -12.04 -8.96
N PRO A 31 -9.01 -12.03 -9.17
CA PRO A 31 -8.05 -12.38 -8.12
C PRO A 31 -7.82 -11.27 -7.09
N TRP A 32 -8.30 -10.05 -7.32
CA TRP A 32 -7.94 -8.88 -6.51
C TRP A 32 -8.46 -8.95 -5.06
N PRO A 33 -9.70 -9.36 -4.77
CA PRO A 33 -10.16 -9.52 -3.39
C PRO A 33 -9.30 -10.52 -2.60
N THR A 34 -8.97 -11.67 -3.19
CA THR A 34 -8.12 -12.69 -2.56
C THR A 34 -6.69 -12.18 -2.33
N ARG A 35 -6.10 -11.45 -3.28
CA ARG A 35 -4.76 -10.86 -3.14
C ARG A 35 -4.72 -9.84 -2.00
N LEU A 36 -5.72 -8.97 -1.91
CA LEU A 36 -5.85 -7.99 -0.83
C LEU A 36 -6.03 -8.66 0.53
N TYR A 37 -6.87 -9.69 0.60
CA TYR A 37 -7.05 -10.44 1.83
C TYR A 37 -5.74 -11.06 2.30
N LYS A 38 -4.99 -11.72 1.40
CA LYS A 38 -3.67 -12.29 1.73
C LYS A 38 -2.67 -11.24 2.19
N LEU A 39 -2.61 -10.08 1.53
CA LEU A 39 -1.73 -8.98 1.95
C LEU A 39 -2.11 -8.45 3.35
N CYS A 40 -3.40 -8.29 3.62
CA CYS A 40 -3.89 -7.90 4.93
C CYS A 40 -3.48 -8.90 6.01
N GLN A 41 -3.67 -10.19 5.76
CA GLN A 41 -3.25 -11.27 6.68
C GLN A 41 -1.73 -11.28 6.89
N SER A 42 -0.93 -10.99 5.86
CA SER A 42 0.52 -10.83 6.00
C SER A 42 0.84 -9.71 6.99
N TYR A 43 0.26 -8.52 6.81
CA TYR A 43 0.52 -7.41 7.73
C TYR A 43 0.11 -7.71 9.17
N LEU A 44 -1.03 -8.39 9.37
CA LEU A 44 -1.44 -8.84 10.70
C LEU A 44 -0.42 -9.82 11.30
N GLY A 45 0.09 -10.78 10.52
CA GLY A 45 1.12 -11.72 10.98
C GLY A 45 2.49 -11.09 11.20
N ASP A 46 2.90 -10.13 10.37
CA ASP A 46 4.22 -9.49 10.41
C ASP A 46 4.34 -8.48 11.57
N PHE A 47 3.24 -7.82 11.95
CA PHE A 47 3.25 -6.75 12.96
C PHE A 47 2.43 -7.05 14.22
N GLY A 48 1.46 -7.96 14.15
CA GLY A 48 0.52 -8.22 15.24
C GLY A 48 -0.58 -7.17 15.37
N GLU A 49 -1.74 -7.58 15.87
CA GLU A 49 -2.93 -6.72 15.98
C GLU A 49 -2.76 -5.57 16.97
N GLU A 50 -2.05 -5.81 18.08
CA GLU A 50 -1.84 -4.80 19.13
C GLU A 50 -1.02 -3.61 18.60
N GLN A 51 0.12 -3.88 17.96
CA GLN A 51 0.97 -2.83 17.39
C GLN A 51 0.24 -2.04 16.28
N ILE A 52 -0.53 -2.74 15.44
CA ILE A 52 -1.36 -2.11 14.41
C ILE A 52 -2.38 -1.16 15.05
N TYR A 53 -3.02 -1.57 16.14
CA TYR A 53 -4.00 -0.76 16.84
C TYR A 53 -3.36 0.47 17.51
N GLU A 54 -2.20 0.31 18.15
CA GLU A 54 -1.47 1.43 18.75
C GLU A 54 -1.08 2.50 17.72
N GLU A 55 -0.53 2.09 16.57
CA GLU A 55 -0.16 3.03 15.50
C GLU A 55 -1.39 3.72 14.89
N TYR A 56 -2.51 3.00 14.75
CA TYR A 56 -3.78 3.60 14.33
C TYR A 56 -4.27 4.68 15.29
N ARG A 57 -4.12 4.48 16.60
CA ARG A 57 -4.56 5.43 17.63
C ARG A 57 -3.71 6.69 17.73
N ARG A 58 -2.49 6.67 17.16
CA ARG A 58 -1.51 7.76 17.28
C ARG A 58 -1.91 9.01 16.50
N ARG A 59 -2.23 8.86 15.21
CA ARG A 59 -2.68 9.93 14.30
C ARG A 59 -3.26 9.33 13.01
N PRO A 60 -4.12 10.05 12.25
CA PRO A 60 -4.80 9.51 11.07
C PRO A 60 -3.90 8.78 10.05
N ASP A 61 -2.69 9.28 9.79
CA ASP A 61 -1.78 8.73 8.77
C ASP A 61 -0.71 7.77 9.32
N ALA A 62 -0.59 7.64 10.65
CA ALA A 62 0.49 6.87 11.26
C ALA A 62 0.47 5.40 10.87
N LEU A 63 -0.72 4.80 10.76
CA LEU A 63 -0.83 3.41 10.35
C LEU A 63 -0.32 3.19 8.92
N ALA A 64 -0.67 4.07 7.98
CA ALA A 64 -0.22 3.94 6.58
C ALA A 64 1.31 4.07 6.47
N GLU A 65 1.91 5.01 7.19
CA GLU A 65 3.37 5.14 7.28
C GLU A 65 4.02 3.91 7.92
N PHE A 66 3.41 3.42 9.01
CA PHE A 66 3.83 2.22 9.72
C PHE A 66 3.65 0.93 8.90
N LEU A 67 2.75 0.86 7.93
CA LEU A 67 2.61 -0.34 7.10
C LEU A 67 3.44 -0.27 5.82
N CYS A 68 3.63 0.93 5.25
CA CYS A 68 4.12 1.04 3.87
C CYS A 68 5.42 1.83 3.69
N SER A 69 5.71 2.82 4.53
CA SER A 69 6.70 3.86 4.20
C SER A 69 8.07 3.72 4.87
N ARG A 70 8.28 2.70 5.72
CA ARG A 70 9.62 2.40 6.29
C ARG A 70 10.49 1.65 5.27
N GLU A 71 11.80 1.63 5.50
CA GLU A 71 12.75 0.92 4.65
C GLU A 71 12.32 -0.52 4.36
N GLN A 72 12.58 -0.97 3.12
CA GLN A 72 12.24 -2.32 2.62
C GLN A 72 10.73 -2.63 2.51
N ARG A 73 9.86 -1.64 2.67
CA ARG A 73 8.40 -1.80 2.52
C ARG A 73 7.88 -1.29 1.18
N ALA A 74 6.62 -1.61 0.89
CA ALA A 74 6.01 -1.41 -0.42
C ALA A 74 5.96 0.04 -0.94
N CYS A 75 6.00 1.04 -0.05
CA CYS A 75 6.01 2.47 -0.40
C CYS A 75 7.36 3.14 -0.09
N ALA A 76 8.40 2.38 0.25
CA ALA A 76 9.73 2.95 0.44
C ALA A 76 10.17 3.66 -0.85
N ARG A 77 10.58 4.93 -0.73
CA ARG A 77 11.21 5.62 -1.85
C ARG A 77 12.58 4.98 -2.07
N LEU A 78 12.88 4.61 -3.30
CA LEU A 78 14.19 4.12 -3.72
C LEU A 78 15.20 5.28 -3.79
N SER A 79 15.38 6.03 -2.70
CA SER A 79 16.24 7.21 -2.67
C SER A 79 17.50 7.09 -1.80
N ASP A 80 17.82 5.91 -1.24
CA ASP A 80 19.09 5.70 -0.52
C ASP A 80 19.66 4.27 -0.72
N ALA A 81 19.73 3.79 -1.97
CA ALA A 81 20.47 2.57 -2.32
C ALA A 81 21.75 2.84 -3.13
N GLN A 82 22.16 4.10 -3.30
CA GLN A 82 23.45 4.49 -3.89
C GLN A 82 24.01 5.73 -3.19
N GLY A 83 24.57 5.50 -2.01
CA GLY A 83 25.37 6.45 -1.24
C GLY A 83 26.52 5.71 -0.55
N GLY A 84 27.27 4.91 -1.30
CA GLY A 84 28.46 4.20 -0.82
C GLY A 84 29.64 4.52 -1.71
N SER A 85 30.52 5.41 -1.23
CA SER A 85 31.84 5.67 -1.79
C SER A 85 32.70 4.41 -1.77
N LEU A 86 33.43 4.17 -2.86
CA LEU A 86 34.87 3.87 -2.90
C LEU A 86 35.37 4.02 -4.34
#